data_AF-A0A921L9R0-F1
#
_entry.id   AF-A0A921L9R0-F1
#
_cell.length_a   1.000
_cell.length_b   1.000
_cell.length_c   1.000
_cell.angle_alpha   90.00
_cell.angle_beta   90.00
_cell.angle_gamma   90.00
#
_symmetry.space_group_name_H-M   'P 1'
#
loop_
_entity.id
_entity.type
_entity.pdbx_description
1 polymer ?
#
loop_
_entity_poly.entity_id
_entity_poly.type
_entity_poly.pdbx_seq_one_letter_code
_entity_poly.pdbx_strand_id
1 'polypeptide(L)'
;MFLEARYFSADVVHLFDLHSFAEYPHEDVKTEDVVLGNHFDTTSSADFREFLTKQLNQKGYTVSNNHPFSGGFITPHYGNNKRVESIQMELAYHMYIENRYFGEEELSGVDVGTFTTAKNSLQSIFMEVLNYILSEKK
;
A
#
# COMPACT_ATOMS: atom_id res chain seq x y z
N MET A 1 -2.87 -31.75 28.85
CA MET A 1 -2.81 -30.34 28.41
C MET A 1 -2.53 -30.38 26.91
N PHE A 2 -3.59 -30.36 26.09
CA PHE A 2 -3.46 -30.42 24.64
C PHE A 2 -3.06 -29.03 24.14
N LEU A 3 -1.95 -28.94 23.41
CA LEU A 3 -1.56 -27.77 22.65
C LEU A 3 -2.52 -27.66 21.45
N GLU A 4 -3.36 -26.62 21.43
CA GLU A 4 -4.08 -26.23 20.21
C GLU A 4 -3.06 -25.72 19.19
N ALA A 5 -2.75 -26.52 18.17
CA ALA A 5 -2.15 -26.01 16.95
C ALA A 5 -3.23 -25.24 16.19
N ARG A 6 -3.23 -23.91 16.28
CA ARG A 6 -4.04 -23.07 15.40
C ARG A 6 -3.38 -23.02 14.02
N TYR A 7 -3.73 -23.99 13.17
CA TYR A 7 -3.46 -23.91 11.74
C TYR A 7 -4.29 -22.76 11.16
N PHE A 8 -3.66 -21.63 10.92
CA PHE A 8 -4.21 -20.62 10.03
C PHE A 8 -3.86 -21.03 8.60
N SER A 9 -4.70 -21.83 7.94
CA SER A 9 -4.65 -21.91 6.48
C SER A 9 -5.21 -20.58 5.95
N ALA A 10 -4.34 -19.66 5.55
CA ALA A 10 -4.75 -18.71 4.54
C ALA A 10 -4.54 -19.42 3.20
N ASP A 11 -5.61 -19.63 2.42
CA ASP A 11 -5.47 -20.19 1.07
C ASP A 11 -4.70 -19.24 0.15
N VAL A 12 -4.69 -17.96 0.51
CA VAL A 12 -3.95 -16.86 -0.12
C VAL A 12 -3.20 -16.05 0.94
N VAL A 13 -1.92 -15.76 0.69
CA VAL A 13 -1.06 -14.85 1.45
C VAL A 13 -1.11 -13.48 0.76
N HIS A 14 -1.35 -12.43 1.53
CA HIS A 14 -1.30 -11.06 1.03
C HIS A 14 0.05 -10.43 1.42
N LEU A 15 0.83 -10.03 0.43
CA LEU A 15 2.14 -9.38 0.59
C LEU A 15 2.02 -7.91 0.24
N PHE A 16 2.45 -7.05 1.16
CA PHE A 16 2.58 -5.62 0.93
C PHE A 16 4.06 -5.24 0.88
N ASP A 17 4.46 -4.61 -0.22
CA ASP A 17 5.77 -4.00 -0.39
C ASP A 17 5.62 -2.47 -0.19
N LEU A 18 6.02 -1.97 0.98
CA LEU A 18 5.70 -0.61 1.42
C LEU A 18 6.88 0.34 1.21
N HIS A 19 6.61 1.43 0.50
CA HIS A 19 7.58 2.44 0.12
C HIS A 19 6.98 3.84 0.22
N SER A 20 7.81 4.84 -0.07
CA SER A 20 7.40 6.23 -0.16
C SER A 20 8.30 6.99 -1.12
N PHE A 21 7.79 8.09 -1.66
CA PHE A 21 8.47 8.88 -2.67
C PHE A 21 8.32 10.39 -2.45
N ALA A 22 9.32 11.13 -2.91
CA ALA A 22 9.24 12.58 -3.11
C ALA A 22 8.65 12.88 -4.50
N GLU A 23 8.03 14.04 -4.67
CA GLU A 23 7.49 14.45 -5.97
C GLU A 23 8.64 14.58 -6.99
N TYR A 24 8.46 14.04 -8.20
CA TYR A 24 9.50 13.97 -9.22
C TYR A 24 9.83 15.37 -9.78
N PRO A 25 10.96 16.01 -9.43
CA PRO A 25 11.23 17.41 -9.77
C PRO A 25 11.46 17.65 -11.27
N HIS A 26 11.78 16.59 -12.01
CA HIS A 26 12.34 16.66 -13.35
C HIS A 26 11.51 15.91 -14.39
N GLU A 27 10.37 15.36 -13.97
CA GLU A 27 9.43 14.68 -14.85
C GLU A 27 8.07 15.38 -14.71
N ASP A 28 7.39 15.67 -15.83
CA ASP A 28 6.01 16.16 -15.87
C ASP A 28 5.02 15.03 -15.49
N VAL A 29 5.37 14.23 -14.49
CA VAL A 29 4.61 13.09 -13.99
C VAL A 29 3.87 13.54 -12.75
N LYS A 30 2.59 13.85 -12.94
CA LYS A 30 1.69 14.08 -11.81
C LYS A 30 1.46 12.76 -11.09
N THR A 31 1.91 12.67 -9.85
CA THR A 31 1.65 11.52 -8.96
C THR A 31 0.48 11.80 -8.05
N GLU A 32 -0.33 10.78 -7.79
CA GLU A 32 -1.36 10.83 -6.75
C GLU A 32 -0.74 10.58 -5.37
N ASP A 33 -1.49 10.81 -4.28
CA ASP A 33 -0.98 10.65 -2.90
C ASP A 33 -0.48 9.22 -2.62
N VAL A 34 -1.13 8.24 -3.24
CA VAL A 34 -0.76 6.83 -3.17
C VAL A 34 -0.71 6.21 -4.56
N VAL A 35 0.33 5.41 -4.82
CA VAL A 35 0.42 4.55 -6.01
C VAL A 35 0.35 3.10 -5.58
N LEU A 36 -0.60 2.36 -6.15
CA LEU A 36 -0.71 0.91 -5.98
C LEU A 36 -0.14 0.19 -7.20
N GLY A 37 0.96 -0.54 -7.03
CA GLY A 37 1.63 -1.31 -8.08
C GLY A 37 1.48 -2.82 -7.88
N ASN A 38 0.74 -3.50 -8.75
CA ASN A 38 0.54 -4.96 -8.71
C ASN A 38 1.02 -5.64 -10.00
N HIS A 39 2.13 -5.11 -10.53
CA HIS A 39 2.78 -5.51 -11.76
C HIS A 39 1.81 -5.58 -12.95
N PHE A 40 1.17 -4.46 -13.26
CA PHE A 40 0.21 -4.35 -14.37
C PHE A 40 -0.95 -5.36 -14.28
N ASP A 41 -1.54 -5.48 -13.09
CA ASP A 41 -2.68 -6.35 -12.81
C ASP A 41 -2.40 -7.85 -12.93
N THR A 42 -1.16 -8.27 -12.64
CA THR A 42 -0.76 -9.68 -12.72
C THR A 42 -0.42 -10.32 -11.37
N THR A 43 -0.17 -9.54 -10.32
CA THR A 43 0.31 -10.07 -9.03
C THR A 43 -0.70 -9.98 -7.88
N SER A 44 -1.87 -9.41 -8.10
CA SER A 44 -3.01 -9.44 -7.16
C SER A 44 -4.32 -9.57 -7.92
N SER A 45 -5.40 -9.91 -7.21
CA SER A 45 -6.73 -9.83 -7.80
C SER A 45 -7.15 -8.38 -8.06
N ALA A 46 -8.06 -8.19 -9.02
CA ALA A 46 -8.69 -6.89 -9.27
C ALA A 46 -9.53 -6.46 -8.06
N ASP A 47 -10.31 -7.39 -7.49
CA ASP A 47 -11.17 -7.15 -6.33
C ASP A 47 -10.35 -6.62 -5.13
N PHE A 48 -9.20 -7.22 -4.83
CA PHE A 48 -8.34 -6.77 -3.74
C PHE A 48 -7.73 -5.39 -3.99
N ARG A 49 -7.26 -5.10 -5.23
CA ARG A 49 -6.71 -3.78 -5.58
C ARG A 49 -7.80 -2.70 -5.56
N GLU A 50 -8.99 -2.99 -6.06
CA GLU A 50 -10.14 -2.07 -6.05
C GLU A 50 -10.63 -1.81 -4.62
N PHE A 51 -10.65 -2.84 -3.76
CA PHE A 51 -10.93 -2.69 -2.34
C PHE A 51 -9.94 -1.72 -1.68
N LEU A 52 -8.63 -1.93 -1.86
CA LEU A 52 -7.60 -1.04 -1.32
C LEU A 52 -7.77 0.40 -1.82
N THR A 53 -7.95 0.57 -3.13
CA THR A 53 -8.20 1.88 -3.76
C THR A 53 -9.39 2.58 -3.10
N LYS A 54 -10.48 1.85 -2.87
CA LYS A 54 -11.68 2.38 -2.22
C LYS A 54 -11.41 2.79 -0.77
N GLN A 55 -10.72 1.98 0.03
CA GLN A 55 -10.43 2.31 1.43
C GLN A 55 -9.54 3.56 1.53
N LEU A 56 -8.54 3.66 0.66
CA LEU A 56 -7.67 4.84 0.57
C LEU A 56 -8.46 6.10 0.18
N ASN A 57 -9.26 6.03 -0.89
CA ASN A 57 -10.12 7.15 -1.31
C ASN A 57 -11.10 7.58 -0.20
N GLN A 58 -11.65 6.62 0.57
CA GLN A 58 -12.54 6.93 1.70
C GLN A 58 -11.84 7.65 2.85
N LYS A 59 -10.52 7.50 2.98
CA LYS A 59 -9.69 8.29 3.91
C LYS A 59 -9.18 9.61 3.32
N GLY A 60 -9.54 9.91 2.08
CA GLY A 60 -9.22 11.17 1.41
C GLY A 60 -7.89 11.19 0.66
N TYR A 61 -7.21 10.05 0.51
CA TYR A 61 -6.05 9.94 -0.38
C TYR A 61 -6.52 9.91 -1.84
N THR A 62 -5.80 10.58 -2.74
CA THR A 62 -5.91 10.25 -4.15
C THR A 62 -5.06 9.02 -4.48
N VAL A 63 -5.52 8.19 -5.42
CA VAL A 63 -4.88 6.90 -5.72
C VAL A 63 -4.71 6.74 -7.22
N SER A 64 -3.51 6.34 -7.64
CA SER A 64 -3.21 5.87 -8.98
C SER A 64 -2.80 4.38 -8.95
N ASN A 65 -2.93 3.71 -10.09
CA ASN A 65 -2.62 2.29 -10.21
C ASN A 65 -1.54 2.09 -11.26
N ASN A 66 -0.49 1.35 -10.89
CA ASN A 66 0.62 0.94 -11.74
C ASN A 66 1.42 2.07 -12.43
N HIS A 67 1.22 3.33 -12.04
CA HIS A 67 1.92 4.47 -12.62
C HIS A 67 2.17 5.57 -11.56
N PRO A 68 3.39 6.11 -11.46
CA PRO A 68 4.61 5.70 -12.18
C PRO A 68 5.18 4.38 -11.69
N PHE A 69 4.76 3.90 -10.53
CA PHE A 69 5.25 2.64 -9.94
C PHE A 69 4.31 1.48 -10.27
N SER A 70 4.78 0.58 -11.13
CA SER A 70 4.03 -0.62 -11.50
C SER A 70 4.12 -1.74 -10.47
N GLY A 71 5.02 -1.68 -9.50
CA GLY A 71 5.43 -2.86 -8.73
C GLY A 71 6.70 -3.47 -9.32
N GLY A 72 7.80 -3.37 -8.57
CA GLY A 72 9.17 -3.67 -8.99
C GLY A 72 9.52 -5.16 -8.97
N PHE A 73 10.65 -5.53 -8.36
CA PHE A 73 11.10 -6.94 -8.32
C PHE A 73 10.26 -7.81 -7.37
N ILE A 74 9.90 -7.27 -6.21
CA ILE A 74 9.27 -8.03 -5.11
C ILE A 74 7.89 -8.54 -5.53
N THR A 75 7.06 -7.69 -6.14
CA THR A 75 5.69 -8.05 -6.53
C THR A 75 5.64 -9.23 -7.53
N PRO A 76 6.24 -9.19 -8.74
CA PRO A 76 6.24 -10.34 -9.65
C PRO A 76 7.00 -11.55 -9.10
N HIS A 77 8.06 -11.35 -8.30
CA HIS A 77 8.82 -12.47 -7.73
C HIS A 77 7.94 -13.35 -6.83
N TYR A 78 7.22 -12.73 -5.88
CA TYR A 78 6.35 -13.47 -4.97
C TYR A 78 4.97 -13.77 -5.56
N GLY A 79 4.42 -12.87 -6.37
CA GLY A 79 3.12 -13.04 -7.05
C GLY A 79 3.10 -14.14 -8.11
N ASN A 80 4.25 -14.65 -8.56
CA ASN A 80 4.31 -15.86 -9.40
C ASN A 80 3.79 -17.12 -8.66
N ASN A 81 3.75 -17.09 -7.33
CA ASN A 81 3.03 -18.09 -6.56
C ASN A 81 1.54 -17.77 -6.55
N LYS A 82 0.71 -18.66 -7.12
CA LYS A 82 -0.75 -18.50 -7.19
C LYS A 82 -1.47 -18.37 -5.83
N ARG A 83 -0.78 -18.65 -4.73
CA ARG A 83 -1.28 -18.44 -3.36
C ARG A 83 -0.81 -17.12 -2.77
N VAL A 84 -0.22 -16.22 -3.54
CA VAL A 84 0.27 -14.92 -3.08
C VAL A 84 -0.36 -13.82 -3.91
N GLU A 85 -1.07 -12.92 -3.25
CA GLU A 85 -1.42 -11.61 -3.80
C GLU A 85 -0.43 -10.59 -3.29
N SER A 86 0.34 -9.98 -4.18
CA SER A 86 1.37 -9.01 -3.84
C SER A 86 1.12 -7.66 -4.50
N ILE A 87 1.21 -6.61 -3.68
CA ILE A 87 0.98 -5.21 -4.07
C ILE A 87 2.09 -4.35 -3.45
N GLN A 88 2.66 -3.47 -4.26
CA GLN A 88 3.49 -2.36 -3.83
C GLN A 88 2.60 -1.16 -3.51
N MET A 89 2.84 -0.51 -2.38
CA MET A 89 2.19 0.75 -2.00
C MET A 89 3.25 1.82 -1.80
N GLU A 90 3.11 2.89 -2.56
CA GLU A 90 3.99 4.05 -2.53
C GLU A 90 3.22 5.23 -1.95
N LEU A 91 3.66 5.76 -0.82
CA LEU A 91 3.04 6.92 -0.17
C LEU A 91 3.86 8.19 -0.40
N ALA A 92 3.23 9.25 -0.89
CA ALA A 92 3.90 10.52 -1.10
C ALA A 92 4.38 11.14 0.23
N TYR A 93 5.58 11.73 0.23
CA TYR A 93 6.19 12.34 1.43
C TYR A 93 5.31 13.41 2.06
N HIS A 94 4.59 14.20 1.26
CA HIS A 94 3.71 15.27 1.77
C HIS A 94 2.55 14.74 2.61
N MET A 95 2.25 13.45 2.54
CA MET A 95 1.18 12.83 3.29
C MET A 95 1.56 12.46 4.72
N TYR A 96 2.83 12.25 5.04
CA TYR A 96 3.25 11.79 6.37
C TYR A 96 4.42 12.55 6.98
N ILE A 97 5.16 13.33 6.19
CA ILE A 97 6.30 14.11 6.67
C ILE A 97 5.84 15.53 7.00
N GLU A 98 5.42 16.30 6.00
CA GLU A 98 4.97 17.68 6.13
C GLU A 98 4.23 18.04 4.85
N ASN A 99 3.15 18.81 4.90
CA ASN A 99 2.42 19.19 3.68
C ASN A 99 3.16 20.28 2.87
N ARG A 100 4.23 19.87 2.18
CA ARG A 100 5.04 20.70 1.30
C ARG A 100 5.67 19.86 0.19
N TYR A 101 6.24 20.56 -0.79
CA TYR A 101 7.09 19.96 -1.81
C TYR A 101 8.37 19.38 -1.20
N PHE A 102 8.77 18.18 -1.63
CA PHE A 102 10.06 17.55 -1.31
C PHE A 102 10.86 17.34 -2.60
N GLY A 103 12.10 17.83 -2.61
CA GLY A 103 13.04 17.58 -3.71
C GLY A 103 14.06 16.50 -3.33
N GLU A 104 15.23 16.53 -3.97
CA GLU A 104 16.39 15.75 -3.52
C GLU A 104 17.00 16.41 -2.27
N GLU A 105 16.50 16.03 -1.10
CA GLU A 105 16.96 16.55 0.19
C GLU A 105 17.11 15.45 1.24
N GLU A 106 17.98 15.69 2.23
CA GLU A 106 18.02 14.87 3.44
C GLU A 106 16.90 15.31 4.38
N LEU A 107 16.05 14.37 4.78
CA LEU A 107 14.92 14.64 5.66
C LEU A 107 15.41 14.94 7.08
N SER A 108 15.23 16.18 7.54
CA SER A 108 15.73 16.64 8.85
C SER A 108 14.72 16.49 9.99
N GLY A 109 13.47 16.13 9.71
CA GLY A 109 12.40 16.06 10.70
C GLY A 109 11.06 15.69 10.10
N VAL A 110 10.05 15.64 10.96
CA VAL A 110 8.66 15.30 10.60
C VAL A 110 7.71 16.22 11.35
N ASP A 111 6.69 16.74 10.67
CA ASP A 111 5.55 17.34 11.32
C ASP A 111 4.76 16.24 12.06
N VAL A 112 4.76 16.33 13.38
CA VAL A 112 4.17 15.31 14.25
C VAL A 112 2.67 15.17 14.01
N GLY A 113 1.98 16.25 13.65
CA GLY A 113 0.55 16.25 13.36
C GLY A 113 0.23 15.49 12.08
N THR A 114 0.92 15.80 10.99
CA THR A 114 0.84 15.13 9.70
C THR A 114 1.15 13.64 9.85
N PHE A 115 2.27 13.30 10.49
CA PHE A 115 2.64 11.90 10.73
C PHE A 115 1.62 11.13 11.54
N THR A 116 1.13 11.71 12.65
CA THR A 116 0.14 11.06 13.50
C THR A 116 -1.17 10.82 12.75
N THR A 117 -1.58 11.79 11.93
CA THR A 117 -2.78 11.68 11.09
C THR A 117 -2.63 10.57 10.06
N ALA A 118 -1.51 10.53 9.33
CA ALA A 118 -1.20 9.49 8.36
C ALA A 118 -1.15 8.11 9.00
N LYS A 119 -0.46 7.97 10.15
CA LYS A 119 -0.37 6.73 10.91
C LYS A 119 -1.75 6.21 11.31
N ASN A 120 -2.60 7.05 11.88
CA ASN A 120 -3.94 6.65 12.32
C ASN A 120 -4.83 6.26 11.12
N SER A 121 -4.71 6.99 10.02
CA SER A 121 -5.43 6.73 8.77
C SER A 121 -5.05 5.37 8.19
N LEU A 122 -3.74 5.12 7.98
CA LEU A 122 -3.22 3.84 7.48
C LEU A 122 -3.55 2.70 8.43
N GLN A 123 -3.44 2.90 9.76
CA GLN A 123 -3.83 1.89 10.73
C GLN A 123 -5.30 1.48 10.56
N SER A 124 -6.21 2.43 10.35
CA SER A 124 -7.62 2.12 10.07
C SER A 124 -7.80 1.35 8.76
N ILE A 125 -7.09 1.74 7.69
CA ILE A 125 -7.15 1.05 6.39
C ILE A 125 -6.66 -0.39 6.52
N PHE A 126 -5.52 -0.62 7.18
CA PHE A 126 -5.01 -1.98 7.36
C PHE A 126 -5.92 -2.84 8.24
N MET A 127 -6.63 -2.25 9.20
CA MET A 127 -7.68 -2.97 9.94
C MET A 127 -8.86 -3.36 9.02
N GLU A 128 -9.26 -2.48 8.10
CA GLU A 128 -10.29 -2.79 7.09
C GLU A 128 -9.82 -3.91 6.14
N VAL A 129 -8.55 -3.89 5.72
CA VAL A 129 -7.90 -4.96 4.93
C VAL A 129 -7.91 -6.29 5.67
N LEU A 130 -7.52 -6.30 6.95
CA LEU A 130 -7.55 -7.52 7.76
C LEU A 130 -8.98 -8.07 7.86
N ASN A 131 -9.98 -7.21 8.04
CA ASN A 131 -11.38 -7.62 8.06
C ASN A 131 -11.83 -8.20 6.71
N TYR A 132 -11.44 -7.57 5.60
CA TYR A 132 -11.70 -8.07 4.24
C TYR A 132 -11.14 -9.49 4.07
N ILE A 133 -9.85 -9.68 4.34
CA ILE A 133 -9.14 -10.97 4.20
C ILE A 133 -9.76 -12.04 5.11
N LEU A 134 -10.19 -11.68 6.32
CA LEU A 134 -10.82 -12.61 7.24
C LEU A 134 -12.27 -12.95 6.86
N SER A 135 -12.95 -12.07 6.13
CA SER A 135 -14.34 -12.28 5.69
C SER A 135 -14.46 -13.25 4.52
N GLU A 136 -13.46 -13.30 3.63
CA GLU A 136 -13.38 -14.28 2.53
C GLU A 136 -13.21 -15.73 3.01
N LYS A 137 -12.89 -15.94 4.29
CA LYS A 137 -12.73 -17.28 4.89
C LYS A 137 -14.03 -17.91 5.40
N LYS A 138 -15.18 -17.30 5.14
CA LYS A 138 -16.51 -17.83 5.51
C LYS A 138 -17.25 -18.33 4.28
#